data_AF-A0A3Q4FY22-F1
#
_entry.id   AF-A0A3Q4FY22-F1
#
_cell.length_a   1.000
_cell.length_b   1.000
_cell.length_c   1.000
_cell.angle_alpha   90.00
_cell.angle_beta   90.00
_cell.angle_gamma   90.00
#
_symmetry.space_group_name_H-M   'P 1'
#
loop_
_entity.id
_entity.type
_entity.pdbx_description
1 polymer ?
#
loop_
_entity_poly.entity_id
_entity_poly.type
_entity_poly.pdbx_seq_one_letter_code
_entity_poly.pdbx_strand_id
1 'polypeptide(L)'
;RFVSLLCVALRFCLSSLCLCTDDNMEDNHTFLYFAYGSNLLKERLQLKNPSATVHCVARLKDYKLVFGNHKGLASDRWHGGVATIEHSPGDEVWGVVWRMNVSDLESLDSQENVTLGAYSPVELSVKTKGQDLNCRTYIMNSCVYAPPSPQYLKVIVMGAEQNGLPKDYQEKLRAIKTNMYEGPLPMMAELERARRRAKEKVNHRSPV
;
A
#
# COMPACT_ATOMS: atom_id res chain seq x y z
N ARG A 1 0.66 61.79 -61.02
CA ARG A 1 -0.59 62.38 -60.50
C ARG A 1 -1.02 61.56 -59.28
N PHE A 2 -1.09 62.20 -58.10
CA PHE A 2 -1.64 61.75 -56.79
C PHE A 2 -0.98 60.50 -56.14
N VAL A 3 -0.28 60.50 -54.99
CA VAL A 3 -0.42 61.08 -53.64
C VAL A 3 -1.71 60.66 -52.90
N SER A 4 -1.60 59.77 -51.90
CA SER A 4 -1.93 60.03 -50.47
C SER A 4 -2.08 58.77 -49.61
N LEU A 5 -1.50 58.85 -48.41
CA LEU A 5 -1.74 58.03 -47.21
C LEU A 5 -3.22 58.02 -46.79
N LEU A 6 -3.66 56.96 -46.09
CA LEU A 6 -4.30 57.09 -44.78
C LEU A 6 -4.32 55.75 -43.99
N CYS A 7 -3.98 55.83 -42.71
CA CYS A 7 -4.15 54.83 -41.66
C CYS A 7 -5.62 54.39 -41.49
N VAL A 8 -5.87 53.24 -40.85
CA VAL A 8 -6.78 53.10 -39.68
C VAL A 8 -6.85 51.63 -39.16
N ALA A 9 -6.67 51.54 -37.83
CA ALA A 9 -7.20 50.58 -36.85
C ALA A 9 -6.67 49.13 -36.73
N LEU A 10 -6.07 48.91 -35.55
CA LEU A 10 -6.05 47.67 -34.78
C LEU A 10 -7.36 46.88 -34.90
N ARG A 11 -7.24 45.56 -35.13
CA ARG A 11 -8.01 44.57 -34.36
C ARG A 11 -7.09 43.40 -34.01
N PHE A 12 -6.71 43.36 -32.74
CA PHE A 12 -6.29 42.15 -32.05
C PHE A 12 -7.38 41.10 -32.25
N CYS A 13 -7.09 40.06 -33.03
CA CYS A 13 -7.80 38.81 -32.91
C CYS A 13 -6.78 37.82 -32.37
N LEU A 14 -6.67 37.75 -31.04
CA LEU A 14 -6.11 36.61 -30.34
C LEU A 14 -7.04 35.43 -30.67
N SER A 15 -6.79 34.78 -31.81
CA SER A 15 -7.34 33.46 -32.07
C SER A 15 -6.82 32.59 -30.94
N SER A 16 -7.74 32.23 -30.05
CA SER A 16 -7.56 31.26 -28.98
C SER A 16 -6.80 30.05 -29.52
N LEU A 17 -5.48 30.04 -29.34
CA LEU A 17 -4.79 28.78 -29.12
C LEU A 17 -5.38 28.29 -27.82
N CYS A 18 -6.38 27.42 -27.95
CA CYS A 18 -6.74 26.50 -26.90
C CYS A 18 -5.49 25.64 -26.68
N LEU A 19 -4.57 26.17 -25.88
CA LEU A 19 -3.62 25.38 -25.13
C LEU A 19 -4.50 24.54 -24.22
N CYS A 20 -4.94 23.39 -24.73
CA CYS A 20 -5.22 22.26 -23.88
C CYS A 20 -3.92 22.07 -23.10
N THR A 21 -3.86 22.61 -21.88
CA THR A 21 -2.88 22.19 -20.92
C THR A 21 -3.23 20.73 -20.66
N ASP A 22 -2.55 19.86 -21.41
CA ASP A 22 -2.40 18.47 -21.08
C ASP A 22 -1.71 18.48 -19.70
N ASP A 23 -2.50 18.54 -18.63
CA ASP A 23 -2.06 18.46 -17.24
C ASP A 23 -1.66 17.00 -16.90
N ASN A 24 -0.97 16.35 -17.83
CA ASN A 24 -0.21 15.13 -17.63
C ASN A 24 1.27 15.49 -17.54
N MET A 25 1.63 16.33 -16.57
CA MET A 25 2.89 16.08 -15.88
C MET A 25 2.67 14.81 -15.07
N GLU A 26 2.90 13.65 -15.70
CA GLU A 26 3.09 12.39 -14.99
C GLU A 26 4.08 12.64 -13.85
N ASP A 27 3.58 12.50 -12.62
CA ASP A 27 4.37 12.50 -11.40
C ASP A 27 5.27 11.24 -11.42
N ASN A 28 6.36 11.33 -12.19
CA ASN A 28 7.33 10.27 -12.49
C ASN A 28 8.14 9.81 -11.26
N HIS A 29 7.69 10.17 -10.06
CA HIS A 29 8.37 9.89 -8.79
C HIS A 29 7.51 9.05 -7.83
N THR A 30 6.39 8.47 -8.27
CA THR A 30 5.58 7.57 -7.43
C THR A 30 5.41 6.18 -8.04
N PHE A 31 5.20 5.18 -7.18
CA PHE A 31 4.85 3.82 -7.57
C PHE A 31 3.67 3.29 -6.75
N LEU A 32 3.01 2.26 -7.27
CA LEU A 32 1.92 1.57 -6.60
C LEU A 32 2.44 0.31 -5.89
N TYR A 33 2.12 0.20 -4.60
CA TYR A 33 2.48 -0.93 -3.74
C TYR A 33 1.21 -1.63 -3.24
N PHE A 34 1.06 -2.92 -3.56
CA PHE A 34 -0.04 -3.74 -3.05
C PHE A 34 0.37 -4.46 -1.76
N ALA A 35 -0.25 -4.06 -0.66
CA ALA A 35 -0.07 -4.65 0.67
C ALA A 35 -1.20 -5.63 0.99
N TYR A 36 -0.86 -6.81 1.51
CA TYR A 36 -1.81 -7.83 1.96
C TYR A 36 -1.53 -8.37 3.38
N GLY A 37 -0.45 -7.89 4.02
CA GLY A 37 -0.02 -8.27 5.38
C GLY A 37 -0.15 -7.12 6.39
N SER A 38 0.80 -6.97 7.31
CA SER A 38 0.72 -5.91 8.34
C SER A 38 0.70 -4.48 7.77
N ASN A 39 1.19 -4.29 6.56
CA ASN A 39 1.15 -3.00 5.85
C ASN A 39 -0.25 -2.64 5.33
N LEU A 40 -1.27 -3.46 5.58
CA LEU A 40 -2.66 -3.02 5.47
C LEU A 40 -2.96 -1.87 6.45
N LEU A 41 -2.32 -1.83 7.62
CA LEU A 41 -2.55 -0.78 8.61
C LEU A 41 -1.68 0.45 8.29
N LYS A 42 -2.32 1.62 8.12
CA LYS A 42 -1.64 2.88 7.77
C LYS A 42 -0.54 3.23 8.77
N GLU A 43 -0.84 3.18 10.07
CA GLU A 43 0.12 3.52 11.11
C GLU A 43 1.28 2.53 11.15
N ARG A 44 1.11 1.29 10.67
CA ARG A 44 2.21 0.34 10.54
C ARG A 44 3.13 0.70 9.39
N LEU A 45 2.57 0.93 8.21
CA LEU A 45 3.35 1.26 7.02
C LEU A 45 4.09 2.59 7.18
N GLN A 46 3.42 3.60 7.74
CA GLN A 46 3.97 4.94 7.89
C GLN A 46 5.04 5.09 8.99
N LEU A 47 5.30 4.06 9.81
CA LEU A 47 6.44 4.06 10.74
C LEU A 47 7.78 4.21 10.01
N LYS A 48 7.87 3.68 8.78
CA LYS A 48 9.09 3.70 7.95
C LYS A 48 8.86 4.29 6.56
N ASN A 49 7.62 4.51 6.16
CA ASN A 49 7.24 5.03 4.85
C ASN A 49 6.22 6.19 5.03
N PRO A 50 6.64 7.34 5.58
CA PRO A 50 5.71 8.40 5.98
C PRO A 50 4.97 9.05 4.81
N SER A 51 5.49 8.94 3.58
CA SER A 51 4.85 9.46 2.36
C SER A 51 3.67 8.61 1.88
N ALA A 52 3.53 7.38 2.37
CA ALA A 52 2.55 6.43 1.86
C ALA A 52 1.12 6.95 2.02
N THR A 53 0.38 7.01 0.91
CA THR A 53 -1.03 7.41 0.87
C THR A 53 -1.87 6.25 0.34
N VAL A 54 -3.07 6.08 0.90
CA VAL A 54 -4.00 5.06 0.41
C VAL A 54 -4.44 5.46 -0.99
N HIS A 55 -4.24 4.56 -1.97
CA HIS A 55 -4.75 4.75 -3.32
C HIS A 55 -6.13 4.12 -3.47
N CYS A 56 -6.28 2.82 -3.19
CA CYS A 56 -7.56 2.13 -3.19
C CYS A 56 -7.47 0.74 -2.52
N VAL A 57 -8.62 0.11 -2.32
CA VAL A 57 -8.72 -1.34 -2.04
C VAL A 57 -8.76 -2.09 -3.37
N ALA A 58 -7.99 -3.17 -3.46
CA ALA A 58 -7.92 -4.00 -4.66
C ALA A 58 -7.90 -5.50 -4.32
N ARG A 59 -8.15 -6.31 -5.34
CA ARG A 59 -8.18 -7.76 -5.25
C ARG A 59 -7.18 -8.39 -6.21
N LEU A 60 -6.35 -9.27 -5.69
CA LEU A 60 -5.49 -10.15 -6.47
C LEU A 60 -6.20 -11.51 -6.67
N LYS A 61 -6.41 -11.90 -7.93
CA LYS A 61 -7.02 -13.19 -8.31
C LYS A 61 -5.98 -14.29 -8.44
N ASP A 62 -6.38 -15.53 -8.23
CA ASP A 62 -5.58 -16.74 -8.44
C ASP A 62 -4.36 -16.83 -7.50
N TYR A 63 -4.50 -16.19 -6.34
CA TYR A 63 -3.56 -16.28 -5.22
C TYR A 63 -4.33 -16.51 -3.93
N LYS A 64 -3.69 -17.16 -2.97
CA LYS A 64 -4.18 -17.25 -1.58
C LYS A 64 -3.16 -16.69 -0.60
N LEU A 65 -3.67 -16.12 0.48
CA LEU A 65 -2.89 -15.65 1.61
C LEU A 65 -2.46 -16.84 2.47
N VAL A 66 -1.16 -16.96 2.72
CA VAL A 66 -0.57 -17.97 3.60
C VAL A 66 0.37 -17.31 4.61
N PHE A 67 0.74 -18.04 5.66
CA PHE A 67 1.66 -17.58 6.68
C PHE A 67 2.80 -18.56 6.83
N GLY A 68 4.01 -18.03 6.98
CA GLY A 68 5.19 -18.87 7.14
C GLY A 68 6.41 -18.12 7.60
N ASN A 69 7.48 -18.88 7.74
CA ASN A 69 8.77 -18.45 8.20
C ASN A 69 9.79 -18.65 7.07
N HIS A 70 10.56 -17.60 6.76
CA HIS A 70 11.62 -17.72 5.77
C HIS A 70 12.66 -18.73 6.26
N LYS A 71 12.88 -19.82 5.51
CA LYS A 71 13.79 -20.92 5.89
C LYS A 71 13.47 -21.52 7.27
N GLY A 72 12.21 -21.46 7.71
CA GLY A 72 11.78 -22.00 9.00
C GLY A 72 12.12 -21.13 10.22
N LEU A 73 12.79 -19.99 10.03
CA LEU A 73 13.15 -19.08 11.12
C LEU A 73 11.97 -18.15 11.44
N ALA A 74 11.46 -18.25 12.68
CA ALA A 74 10.39 -17.38 13.15
C ALA A 74 10.80 -15.90 13.09
N SER A 75 9.87 -15.03 12.74
CA SER A 75 10.15 -13.58 12.72
C SER A 75 10.41 -13.07 14.14
N ASP A 76 11.58 -12.54 14.43
CA ASP A 76 11.84 -11.88 15.74
C ASP A 76 10.90 -10.69 15.98
N ARG A 77 10.42 -10.06 14.91
CA ARG A 77 9.50 -8.91 15.00
C ARG A 77 8.10 -9.33 15.39
N TRP A 78 7.66 -10.50 14.96
CA TRP A 78 6.26 -10.93 15.06
C TRP A 78 6.05 -12.23 15.84
N HIS A 79 7.12 -12.95 16.19
CA HIS A 79 7.13 -14.22 16.92
C HIS A 79 6.13 -15.24 16.36
N GLY A 80 6.09 -15.37 15.03
CA GLY A 80 5.19 -16.28 14.32
C GLY A 80 5.37 -16.16 12.81
N GLY A 81 4.56 -16.92 12.08
CA GLY A 81 4.52 -16.85 10.62
C GLY A 81 4.08 -15.47 10.12
N VAL A 82 4.78 -14.94 9.14
CA VAL A 82 4.45 -13.67 8.49
C VAL A 82 3.77 -13.92 7.14
N ALA A 83 2.98 -12.95 6.69
CA ALA A 83 2.11 -13.10 5.53
C ALA A 83 2.93 -13.25 4.24
N THR A 84 2.52 -14.19 3.38
CA THR A 84 2.91 -14.23 1.97
C THR A 84 1.73 -14.69 1.11
N ILE A 85 1.91 -14.70 -0.20
CA ILE A 85 0.92 -15.16 -1.17
C ILE A 85 1.52 -16.27 -2.02
N GLU A 86 0.71 -17.24 -2.38
CA GLU A 86 1.08 -18.29 -3.33
C GLU A 86 0.00 -18.46 -4.39
N HIS A 87 0.42 -18.85 -5.59
CA HIS A 87 -0.49 -19.08 -6.69
C HIS A 87 -1.48 -20.20 -6.34
N SER A 88 -2.76 -19.91 -6.49
CA SER A 88 -3.87 -20.82 -6.15
C SER A 88 -5.07 -20.45 -7.02
N PRO A 89 -5.26 -21.13 -8.16
CA PRO A 89 -6.35 -20.82 -9.09
C PRO A 89 -7.71 -20.83 -8.41
N GLY A 90 -8.51 -19.79 -8.64
CA GLY A 90 -9.84 -19.62 -8.06
C GLY A 90 -9.87 -19.02 -6.65
N ASP A 91 -8.72 -18.91 -5.97
CA ASP A 91 -8.62 -18.12 -4.73
C ASP A 91 -8.43 -16.62 -5.02
N GLU A 92 -8.59 -15.82 -3.97
CA GLU A 92 -8.32 -14.40 -4.02
C GLU A 92 -7.75 -13.84 -2.71
N VAL A 93 -6.95 -12.78 -2.87
CA VAL A 93 -6.38 -11.99 -1.79
C VAL A 93 -6.83 -10.54 -1.95
N TRP A 94 -7.52 -10.03 -0.93
CA TRP A 94 -7.84 -8.60 -0.84
C TRP A 94 -6.73 -7.85 -0.11
N GLY A 95 -6.45 -6.64 -0.57
CA GLY A 95 -5.41 -5.80 0.00
C GLY A 95 -5.61 -4.32 -0.26
N VAL A 96 -4.63 -3.53 0.14
CA VAL A 96 -4.61 -2.07 -0.04
C VAL A 96 -3.50 -1.73 -1.03
N VAL A 97 -3.84 -0.95 -2.04
CA VAL A 97 -2.88 -0.30 -2.92
C VAL A 97 -2.49 1.03 -2.29
N TRP A 98 -1.21 1.21 -2.08
CA TRP A 98 -0.58 2.44 -1.60
C TRP A 98 0.11 3.16 -2.75
N ARG A 99 0.00 4.48 -2.80
CA ARG A 99 0.87 5.32 -3.61
C ARG A 99 2.02 5.81 -2.74
N MET A 100 3.25 5.58 -3.21
CA MET A 100 4.48 5.87 -2.48
C MET A 100 5.49 6.56 -3.38
N ASN A 101 6.32 7.44 -2.82
CA ASN A 101 7.44 8.02 -3.56
C ASN A 101 8.49 6.95 -3.86
N VAL A 102 9.10 6.99 -5.05
CA VAL A 102 10.19 6.09 -5.47
C VAL A 102 11.39 6.18 -4.52
N SER A 103 11.60 7.32 -3.86
CA SER A 103 12.61 7.47 -2.79
C SER A 103 12.39 6.52 -1.60
N ASP A 104 11.17 6.04 -1.36
CA ASP A 104 10.85 5.10 -0.28
C ASP A 104 11.06 3.64 -0.71
N LEU A 105 11.39 3.37 -1.98
CA LEU A 105 11.53 2.01 -2.51
C LEU A 105 12.63 1.21 -1.82
N GLU A 106 13.81 1.81 -1.63
CA GLU A 106 14.93 1.15 -0.94
C GLU A 106 14.60 0.85 0.53
N SER A 107 13.93 1.79 1.20
CA SER A 107 13.42 1.60 2.57
C SER A 107 12.43 0.43 2.63
N LEU A 108 11.53 0.32 1.65
CA LEU A 108 10.54 -0.75 1.58
C LEU A 108 11.21 -2.11 1.32
N ASP A 109 12.13 -2.19 0.36
CA ASP A 109 12.90 -3.41 0.05
C ASP A 109 13.73 -3.89 1.26
N SER A 110 14.34 -2.94 1.99
CA SER A 110 15.07 -3.23 3.22
C SER A 110 14.16 -3.81 4.31
N GLN A 111 12.95 -3.27 4.48
CA GLN A 111 11.99 -3.75 5.47
C GLN A 111 11.52 -5.19 5.21
N GLU A 112 11.42 -5.56 3.93
CA GLU A 112 11.04 -6.91 3.47
C GLU A 112 12.26 -7.84 3.34
N ASN A 113 13.46 -7.38 3.76
CA ASN A 113 14.72 -8.12 3.73
C ASN A 113 15.04 -8.71 2.33
N VAL A 114 14.79 -7.92 1.27
CA VAL A 114 15.03 -8.33 -0.12
C VAL A 114 16.49 -8.72 -0.36
N THR A 115 17.44 -7.92 0.10
CA THR A 115 18.88 -8.21 -0.03
C THR A 115 19.31 -9.49 0.69
N LEU A 116 18.62 -9.86 1.77
CA LEU A 116 18.85 -11.11 2.50
C LEU A 116 18.08 -12.30 1.91
N GLY A 117 17.29 -12.05 0.86
CA GLY A 117 16.52 -13.06 0.14
C GLY A 117 15.27 -13.54 0.88
N ALA A 118 14.79 -12.83 1.90
CA ALA A 118 13.59 -13.24 2.63
C ALA A 118 12.33 -13.16 1.74
N TYR A 119 12.20 -12.06 1.01
CA TYR A 119 11.15 -11.83 0.02
C TYR A 119 11.76 -11.41 -1.31
N SER A 120 11.05 -11.69 -2.40
CA SER A 120 11.34 -11.18 -3.74
C SER A 120 10.30 -10.12 -4.11
N PRO A 121 10.71 -8.95 -4.61
CA PRO A 121 9.79 -7.99 -5.20
C PRO A 121 9.27 -8.53 -6.53
N VAL A 122 7.97 -8.40 -6.74
CA VAL A 122 7.29 -8.81 -7.98
C VAL A 122 6.28 -7.74 -8.39
N GLU A 123 5.98 -7.66 -9.68
CA GLU A 123 4.88 -6.84 -10.19
C GLU A 123 3.68 -7.74 -10.48
N LEU A 124 2.55 -7.47 -9.83
CA LEU A 124 1.30 -8.21 -10.04
C LEU A 124 0.17 -7.26 -10.40
N SER A 125 -0.72 -7.73 -11.27
CA SER A 125 -1.93 -7.01 -11.66
C SER A 125 -3.05 -7.28 -10.65
N VAL A 126 -3.56 -6.23 -10.01
CA VAL A 126 -4.68 -6.31 -9.06
C VAL A 126 -5.92 -5.62 -9.62
N LYS A 127 -7.08 -6.24 -9.39
CA LYS A 127 -8.36 -5.72 -9.87
C LYS A 127 -8.98 -4.75 -8.88
N THR A 128 -9.37 -3.58 -9.36
CA THR A 128 -10.25 -2.65 -8.65
C THR A 128 -11.66 -2.74 -9.24
N LYS A 129 -12.60 -1.88 -8.80
CA LYS A 129 -13.93 -1.79 -9.41
C LYS A 129 -13.91 -1.27 -10.85
N GLY A 130 -12.93 -0.45 -11.21
CA GLY A 130 -12.90 0.27 -12.50
C GLY A 130 -11.80 -0.18 -13.46
N GLN A 131 -10.68 -0.69 -12.94
CA GLN A 131 -9.51 -1.02 -13.75
C GLN A 131 -8.60 -2.03 -13.05
N ASP A 132 -7.69 -2.62 -13.82
CA ASP A 132 -6.58 -3.41 -13.33
C ASP A 132 -5.38 -2.48 -13.10
N LEU A 133 -4.66 -2.66 -11.98
CA LEU A 133 -3.49 -1.88 -11.60
C LEU A 133 -2.28 -2.78 -11.47
N ASN A 134 -1.17 -2.45 -12.12
CA ASN A 134 0.10 -3.10 -11.87
C ASN A 134 0.72 -2.52 -10.60
N CYS A 135 1.00 -3.38 -9.63
CA CYS A 135 1.51 -3.00 -8.34
C CYS A 135 2.75 -3.81 -8.01
N ARG A 136 3.76 -3.14 -7.46
CA ARG A 136 4.83 -3.83 -6.74
C ARG A 136 4.21 -4.54 -5.54
N THR A 137 4.62 -5.77 -5.29
CA THR A 137 4.36 -6.47 -4.04
C THR A 137 5.53 -7.40 -3.75
N TYR A 138 5.44 -8.16 -2.67
CA TYR A 138 6.52 -9.05 -2.23
C TYR A 138 5.99 -10.46 -2.08
N ILE A 139 6.80 -11.48 -2.41
CA ILE A 139 6.49 -12.89 -2.16
C ILE A 139 7.66 -13.50 -1.40
N MET A 140 7.38 -14.27 -0.34
CA MET A 140 8.40 -14.87 0.51
C MET A 140 9.13 -15.96 -0.28
N ASN A 141 10.45 -15.96 -0.23
CA ASN A 141 11.25 -17.06 -0.75
C ASN A 141 11.36 -18.17 0.29
N SER A 142 11.40 -19.44 -0.12
CA SER A 142 11.64 -20.59 0.80
C SER A 142 10.72 -20.58 2.04
N CYS A 143 9.42 -20.39 1.82
CA CYS A 143 8.42 -20.35 2.88
C CYS A 143 8.25 -21.71 3.55
N VAL A 144 8.37 -21.75 4.87
CA VAL A 144 7.96 -22.90 5.70
C VAL A 144 6.69 -22.50 6.45
N TYR A 145 5.57 -23.18 6.18
CA TYR A 145 4.28 -22.82 6.76
C TYR A 145 4.30 -22.79 8.28
N ALA A 146 3.79 -21.70 8.85
CA ALA A 146 3.70 -21.50 10.28
C ALA A 146 2.53 -20.55 10.59
N PRO A 147 1.77 -20.79 11.66
CA PRO A 147 0.69 -19.89 12.04
C PRO A 147 1.25 -18.52 12.50
N PRO A 148 0.52 -17.42 12.24
CA PRO A 148 0.90 -16.09 12.72
C PRO A 148 0.74 -15.98 14.24
N SER A 149 1.37 -14.97 14.83
CA SER A 149 1.06 -14.58 16.21
C SER A 149 -0.29 -13.86 16.31
N PRO A 150 -0.97 -13.95 17.47
CA PRO A 150 -2.21 -13.20 17.71
C PRO A 150 -2.06 -11.70 17.45
N GLN A 151 -0.94 -11.12 17.86
CA GLN A 151 -0.64 -9.70 17.72
C GLN A 151 -0.43 -9.31 16.25
N TYR A 152 0.26 -10.13 15.46
CA TYR A 152 0.44 -9.89 14.02
C TYR A 152 -0.89 -9.96 13.27
N LEU A 153 -1.69 -11.00 13.53
CA LEU A 153 -3.01 -11.13 12.92
C LEU A 153 -3.92 -9.96 13.29
N LYS A 154 -3.88 -9.50 14.55
CA LYS A 154 -4.61 -8.31 14.99
C LYS A 154 -4.24 -7.07 14.18
N VAL A 155 -2.97 -6.87 13.84
CA VAL A 155 -2.52 -5.74 13.01
C VAL A 155 -3.09 -5.83 11.59
N ILE A 156 -3.09 -7.03 10.99
CA ILE A 156 -3.67 -7.28 9.66
C ILE A 156 -5.16 -6.98 9.67
N VAL A 157 -5.92 -7.52 10.64
CA VAL A 157 -7.37 -7.30 10.76
C VAL A 157 -7.70 -5.82 10.99
N MET A 158 -6.95 -5.12 11.86
CA MET A 158 -7.13 -3.68 12.06
C MET A 158 -6.91 -2.89 10.76
N GLY A 159 -5.90 -3.27 9.95
CA GLY A 159 -5.64 -2.63 8.65
C GLY A 159 -6.75 -2.91 7.64
N ALA A 160 -7.25 -4.14 7.59
CA ALA A 160 -8.37 -4.53 6.74
C ALA A 160 -9.64 -3.74 7.08
N GLU A 161 -9.94 -3.58 8.37
CA GLU A 161 -11.06 -2.79 8.86
C GLU A 161 -10.88 -1.29 8.56
N GLN A 162 -9.70 -0.73 8.85
CA GLN A 162 -9.39 0.69 8.65
C GLN A 162 -9.60 1.14 7.20
N ASN A 163 -9.22 0.29 6.24
CA ASN A 163 -9.30 0.62 4.81
C ASN A 163 -10.56 0.09 4.14
N GLY A 164 -11.47 -0.57 4.87
CA GLY A 164 -12.75 -1.02 4.34
C GLY A 164 -12.63 -2.17 3.34
N LEU A 165 -11.75 -3.15 3.58
CA LEU A 165 -11.76 -4.41 2.83
C LEU A 165 -13.13 -5.11 2.95
N PRO A 166 -13.51 -5.99 2.00
CA PRO A 166 -14.79 -6.70 2.06
C PRO A 166 -15.02 -7.43 3.39
N LYS A 167 -16.27 -7.41 3.89
CA LYS A 167 -16.61 -7.89 5.24
C LYS A 167 -16.39 -9.39 5.41
N ASP A 168 -16.76 -10.16 4.40
CA ASP A 168 -16.47 -11.58 4.26
C ASP A 168 -14.97 -11.87 4.31
N TYR A 169 -14.13 -11.05 3.65
CA TYR A 169 -12.68 -11.20 3.72
C TYR A 169 -12.13 -10.84 5.12
N GLN A 170 -12.69 -9.81 5.78
CA GLN A 170 -12.34 -9.51 7.17
C GLN A 170 -12.67 -10.68 8.11
N GLU A 171 -13.79 -11.37 7.89
CA GLU A 171 -14.17 -12.57 8.64
C GLU A 171 -13.23 -13.75 8.35
N LYS A 172 -12.87 -13.97 7.08
CA LYS A 172 -11.85 -14.95 6.68
C LYS A 172 -10.52 -14.70 7.41
N LEU A 173 -10.11 -13.44 7.54
CA LEU A 173 -8.91 -13.08 8.31
C LEU A 173 -9.06 -13.40 9.81
N ARG A 174 -10.20 -13.05 10.43
CA ARG A 174 -10.44 -13.33 11.86
C ARG A 174 -10.49 -14.83 12.19
N ALA A 175 -10.85 -15.66 11.21
CA ALA A 175 -10.90 -17.12 11.37
C ALA A 175 -9.52 -17.82 11.32
N ILE A 176 -8.44 -17.09 11.01
CA ILE A 176 -7.09 -17.67 10.94
C ILE A 176 -6.64 -18.11 12.34
N LYS A 177 -6.23 -19.38 12.45
CA LYS A 177 -5.63 -19.92 13.67
C LYS A 177 -4.23 -19.34 13.89
N THR A 178 -3.96 -18.94 15.12
CA THR A 178 -2.67 -18.34 15.52
C THR A 178 -1.81 -19.36 16.27
N ASN A 179 -0.56 -19.00 16.52
CA ASN A 179 0.37 -19.80 17.32
C ASN A 179 0.22 -19.60 18.84
N MET A 180 -0.78 -18.82 19.26
CA MET A 180 -1.06 -18.51 20.67
C MET A 180 0.10 -17.84 21.44
N TYR A 181 1.03 -17.15 20.76
CA TYR A 181 2.11 -16.41 21.43
C TYR A 181 1.56 -15.25 22.28
N GLU A 182 1.90 -15.24 23.57
CA GLU A 182 1.41 -14.23 24.54
C GLU A 182 2.48 -13.21 24.97
N GLY A 183 3.71 -13.36 24.49
CA GLY A 183 4.81 -12.50 24.89
C GLY A 183 4.72 -11.06 24.33
N PRO A 184 5.55 -10.14 24.84
CA PRO A 184 5.58 -8.77 24.36
C PRO A 184 6.17 -8.70 22.96
N LEU A 185 5.65 -7.76 22.15
CA LEU A 185 6.23 -7.37 20.87
C LEU A 185 6.52 -5.86 20.89
N PRO A 186 7.78 -5.41 20.79
CA PRO A 186 8.11 -3.98 20.73
C PRO A 186 7.34 -3.22 19.64
N MET A 187 7.07 -3.90 18.51
CA MET A 187 6.26 -3.39 17.41
C MET A 187 4.84 -2.96 17.86
N MET A 188 4.22 -3.68 18.80
CA MET A 188 2.89 -3.32 19.29
C MET A 188 2.92 -2.00 20.08
N ALA A 189 3.96 -1.77 20.88
CA ALA A 189 4.15 -0.52 21.62
C ALA A 189 4.48 0.66 20.68
N GLU A 190 5.22 0.43 19.59
CA GLU A 190 5.43 1.43 18.54
C GLU A 190 4.13 1.81 17.84
N LEU A 191 3.32 0.82 17.47
CA LEU A 191 2.02 1.04 16.82
C LEU A 191 1.04 1.79 17.72
N GLU A 192 0.98 1.44 19.00
CA GLU A 192 0.11 2.13 19.95
C GLU A 192 0.49 3.62 20.06
N ARG A 193 1.78 3.93 20.16
CA ARG A 193 2.28 5.31 20.16
C ARG A 193 1.95 6.04 18.85
N ALA A 194 2.13 5.39 17.70
CA ALA A 194 1.80 5.97 16.40
C ALA A 194 0.31 6.29 16.27
N ARG A 195 -0.56 5.36 16.68
CA ARG A 195 -2.02 5.54 16.66
C ARG A 195 -2.49 6.63 17.60
N ARG A 196 -1.90 6.74 18.80
CA ARG A 196 -2.22 7.83 19.73
C ARG A 196 -1.92 9.19 19.12
N ARG A 197 -0.73 9.36 18.55
CA ARG A 197 -0.32 10.59 17.82
C ARG A 197 -1.24 10.91 16.64
N ALA A 198 -1.67 9.88 15.89
CA ALA A 198 -2.59 10.07 14.77
C ALA A 198 -3.96 10.59 15.23
N LYS A 199 -4.51 10.05 16.32
CA LYS A 199 -5.79 10.52 16.91
C LYS A 199 -5.69 11.96 17.44
N GLU A 200 -4.61 12.30 18.12
CA GLU A 200 -4.37 13.66 18.63
C GLU A 200 -4.35 14.69 17.49
N LYS A 201 -3.70 14.37 16.36
CA LYS A 201 -3.68 15.23 15.16
C LYS A 201 -5.06 15.43 14.52
N VAL A 202 -5.91 14.40 14.53
CA VAL A 202 -7.28 14.50 14.01
C VAL A 202 -8.10 15.43 14.90
N ASN A 203 -8.04 15.26 16.22
CA ASN A 203 -8.79 16.08 17.17
C ASN A 203 -8.39 17.56 17.13
N HIS A 204 -7.12 17.87 16.84
CA HIS A 204 -6.63 19.24 16.72
C HIS A 204 -6.95 19.91 15.37
N ARG A 205 -7.42 19.15 14.37
CA ARG A 205 -7.78 19.64 13.02
C ARG A 205 -9.29 19.82 12.82
N SER A 206 -10.12 19.40 13.77
CA SER A 206 -11.55 19.72 13.77
C SER A 206 -11.73 21.20 14.16
N PRO A 207 -12.43 22.02 13.35
CA PRO A 207 -12.73 23.40 13.75
C PRO A 207 -13.68 23.38 14.96
N VAL A 208 -13.38 24.25 15.94
CA VAL A 208 -14.35 24.69 16.96
C VAL A 208 -15.37 25.60 16.31
#